data_AF-A0A6C0J606-F1
#
_entry.id   AF-A0A6C0J606-F1
#
_cell.length_a   1.000
_cell.length_b   1.000
_cell.length_c   1.000
_cell.angle_alpha   90.00
_cell.angle_beta   90.00
_cell.angle_gamma   90.00
#
_symmetry.space_group_name_H-M   'P 1'
#
loop_
_entity.id
_entity.type
_entity.pdbx_description
1 polymer ?
#
loop_
_entity_poly.entity_id
_entity_poly.type
_entity_poly.pdbx_seq_one_letter_code
_entity_poly.pdbx_strand_id
1 'polypeptide(L)'
;METETILISIFMPILLGPLYVYLKELWDRYNSHNYEVKKNYYNEKINIVKNKLSLFYWPIYIKLCCLYHLNYNIIDEKDLEATEIENIELSETQSDTPNEEELELRQRIKRKYKKIKCDDTDCNNMVNHHDTYKYCYNCRIKMIQNGIPKRKLKKKIKKKSNEHITINISNDLEWENSTSESDGDKYNLKFIENTSDSSMSDITGDGIGVVKDLPKKIIELDKILIDNLDETILELYLDIKEIILSNIAIGQPRSKLGRELTKFIRFVEMEKIVFNSNKIKQNNFFKSNKFGVVNNIKKLLEIIEIDLFVLQREYNKMIKEYY
;
A
#
# COMPACT_ATOMS: atom_id res chain seq x y z
N MET A 1 66.97 -55.37 -14.69
CA MET A 1 66.11 -54.19 -14.53
C MET A 1 67.00 -53.05 -14.10
N GLU A 2 66.86 -51.90 -14.73
CA GLU A 2 67.59 -50.70 -14.32
C GLU A 2 67.01 -50.20 -12.99
N THR A 3 67.86 -49.63 -12.15
CA THR A 3 67.48 -49.10 -10.83
C THR A 3 66.41 -48.03 -10.95
N GLU A 4 66.41 -47.28 -12.06
CA GLU A 4 65.41 -46.29 -12.44
C GLU A 4 64.00 -46.89 -12.53
N THR A 5 63.84 -48.07 -13.11
CA THR A 5 62.52 -48.72 -13.26
C THR A 5 61.92 -49.09 -11.90
N ILE A 6 62.76 -49.54 -10.96
CA ILE A 6 62.34 -49.89 -9.58
C ILE A 6 61.97 -48.62 -8.81
N LEU A 7 62.78 -47.56 -8.93
CA LEU A 7 62.55 -46.29 -8.24
C LEU A 7 61.24 -45.64 -8.73
N ILE A 8 61.02 -45.58 -10.04
CA ILE A 8 59.80 -45.02 -10.63
C ILE A 8 58.56 -45.89 -10.31
N SER A 9 58.64 -47.21 -10.42
CA SER A 9 57.45 -48.06 -10.21
C SER A 9 57.01 -48.18 -8.74
N ILE A 10 57.93 -48.11 -7.78
CA ILE A 10 57.62 -48.33 -6.35
C ILE A 10 57.50 -47.02 -5.57
N PHE A 11 58.46 -46.09 -5.67
CA PHE A 11 58.42 -44.86 -4.86
C PHE A 11 57.38 -43.86 -5.37
N MET A 12 57.15 -43.78 -6.68
CA MET A 12 56.27 -42.78 -7.27
C MET A 12 54.81 -42.95 -6.79
N PRO A 13 54.20 -44.15 -6.77
CA PRO A 13 52.87 -44.35 -6.18
C PRO A 13 52.81 -44.12 -4.67
N ILE A 14 53.85 -44.52 -3.92
CA ILE A 14 53.91 -44.37 -2.46
C ILE A 14 53.94 -42.89 -2.04
N LEU A 15 54.56 -42.02 -2.83
CA LEU A 15 54.60 -40.58 -2.55
C LEU A 15 53.40 -39.82 -3.16
N LEU A 16 53.00 -40.13 -4.40
CA LEU A 16 51.90 -39.39 -5.06
C LEU A 16 50.52 -39.77 -4.56
N GLY A 17 50.28 -40.99 -4.08
CA GLY A 17 48.99 -41.38 -3.51
C GLY A 17 48.59 -40.49 -2.32
N PRO A 18 49.41 -40.44 -1.24
CA PRO A 18 49.15 -39.56 -0.09
C PRO A 18 49.14 -38.08 -0.46
N LEU A 19 50.06 -37.62 -1.34
CA LEU A 19 50.10 -36.23 -1.78
C LEU A 19 48.83 -35.81 -2.53
N TYR A 20 48.31 -36.67 -3.41
CA TYR A 20 47.06 -36.43 -4.13
C TYR A 20 45.86 -36.39 -3.19
N VAL A 21 45.77 -37.30 -2.21
CA VAL A 21 44.71 -37.29 -1.19
C VAL A 21 44.75 -36.00 -0.38
N TYR A 22 45.94 -35.57 0.05
CA TYR A 22 46.11 -34.32 0.80
C TYR A 22 45.74 -33.07 -0.03
N LEU A 23 46.20 -32.99 -1.28
CA LEU A 23 45.84 -31.88 -2.19
C LEU A 23 44.34 -31.85 -2.48
N LYS A 24 43.71 -33.02 -2.65
CA LYS A 24 42.26 -33.13 -2.81
C LYS A 24 41.53 -32.66 -1.54
N GLU A 25 41.97 -33.09 -0.36
CA GLU A 25 41.34 -32.66 0.89
C GLU A 25 41.45 -31.15 1.11
N LEU A 26 42.59 -30.53 0.78
CA LEU A 26 42.75 -29.08 0.79
C LEU A 26 41.79 -28.39 -0.20
N TRP A 27 41.65 -28.93 -1.40
CA TRP A 27 40.73 -28.42 -2.42
C TRP A 27 39.25 -28.53 -2.01
N ASP A 28 38.86 -29.67 -1.46
CA ASP A 28 37.49 -29.91 -0.98
C ASP A 28 37.16 -29.00 0.22
N ARG A 29 38.10 -28.80 1.16
CA ARG A 29 37.97 -27.83 2.26
C ARG A 29 37.86 -26.38 1.74
N TYR A 30 38.69 -25.99 0.77
CA TYR A 30 38.65 -24.66 0.16
C TYR A 30 37.30 -24.41 -0.55
N ASN A 31 36.78 -25.40 -1.26
CA ASN A 31 35.47 -25.30 -1.91
C ASN A 31 34.31 -25.25 -0.91
N SER A 32 34.33 -26.05 0.15
CA SER A 32 33.32 -25.98 1.22
C SER A 32 33.31 -24.60 1.87
N HIS A 33 34.48 -24.08 2.23
CA HIS A 33 34.59 -22.77 2.85
C HIS A 33 34.09 -21.64 1.93
N ASN A 34 34.46 -21.65 0.65
CA ASN A 34 33.96 -20.68 -0.32
C ASN A 34 32.45 -20.78 -0.55
N TYR A 35 31.88 -21.99 -0.51
CA TYR A 35 30.44 -22.20 -0.60
C TYR A 35 29.72 -21.66 0.65
N GLU A 36 30.25 -21.92 1.85
CA GLU A 36 29.74 -21.39 3.12
C GLU A 36 29.79 -19.86 3.18
N VAL A 37 30.91 -19.24 2.78
CA VAL A 37 31.05 -17.77 2.72
C VAL A 37 30.01 -17.16 1.79
N LYS A 38 29.82 -17.73 0.59
CA LYS A 38 28.76 -17.29 -0.35
C LYS A 38 27.38 -17.46 0.26
N LYS A 39 27.09 -18.62 0.88
CA LYS A 39 25.81 -18.92 1.54
C LYS A 39 25.49 -17.92 2.65
N ASN A 40 26.46 -17.59 3.48
CA ASN A 40 26.31 -16.63 4.56
C ASN A 40 26.01 -15.22 4.02
N TYR A 41 26.72 -14.79 2.98
CA TYR A 41 26.46 -13.51 2.29
C TYR A 41 25.04 -13.44 1.69
N TYR A 42 24.56 -14.49 1.02
CA TYR A 42 23.18 -14.52 0.50
C TYR A 42 22.14 -14.51 1.63
N ASN A 43 22.35 -15.27 2.70
CA ASN A 43 21.45 -15.28 3.86
C ASN A 43 21.39 -13.91 4.56
N GLU A 44 22.52 -13.22 4.69
CA GLU A 44 22.59 -11.86 5.22
C GLU A 44 21.78 -10.88 4.34
N LYS A 45 21.98 -10.91 3.01
CA LYS A 45 21.23 -10.07 2.08
C LYS A 45 19.71 -10.35 2.14
N ILE A 46 19.32 -11.63 2.19
CA ILE A 46 17.91 -12.04 2.34
C ILE A 46 17.33 -11.51 3.67
N ASN A 47 18.08 -11.61 4.77
CA ASN A 47 17.66 -11.08 6.08
C ASN A 47 17.52 -9.56 6.08
N ILE A 48 18.42 -8.81 5.41
CA ILE A 48 18.29 -7.34 5.29
C ILE A 48 16.99 -6.97 4.57
N VAL A 49 16.69 -7.60 3.42
CA VAL A 49 15.45 -7.31 2.68
C VAL A 49 14.21 -7.77 3.45
N LYS A 50 14.27 -8.93 4.11
CA LYS A 50 13.20 -9.43 4.99
C LYS A 50 12.90 -8.44 6.12
N ASN A 51 13.93 -7.92 6.80
CA ASN A 51 13.77 -6.97 7.89
C ASN A 51 13.18 -5.64 7.40
N LYS A 52 13.63 -5.13 6.24
CA LYS A 52 13.02 -3.95 5.60
C LYS A 52 11.53 -4.17 5.34
N LEU A 53 11.16 -5.31 4.76
CA LEU A 53 9.76 -5.65 4.50
C LEU A 53 8.95 -5.77 5.80
N SER A 54 9.39 -6.57 6.76
CA SER A 54 8.58 -6.94 7.94
C SER A 54 8.53 -5.87 9.04
N LEU A 55 9.59 -5.07 9.22
CA LEU A 55 9.68 -4.09 10.32
C LEU A 55 9.36 -2.66 9.88
N PHE A 56 9.49 -2.34 8.58
CA PHE A 56 9.27 -0.98 8.07
C PHE A 56 8.12 -0.92 7.06
N TYR A 57 8.26 -1.53 5.87
CA TYR A 57 7.31 -1.28 4.79
C TYR A 57 5.92 -1.90 5.02
N TRP A 58 5.80 -3.16 5.44
CA TRP A 58 4.50 -3.79 5.68
C TRP A 58 3.69 -3.13 6.81
N PRO A 59 4.26 -2.87 8.01
CA PRO A 59 3.50 -2.23 9.09
C PRO A 59 3.02 -0.81 8.74
N ILE A 60 3.86 -0.02 8.05
CA ILE A 60 3.48 1.32 7.57
C ILE A 60 2.37 1.22 6.52
N TYR A 61 2.52 0.35 5.50
CA TYR A 61 1.52 0.16 4.44
C TYR A 61 0.15 -0.23 5.01
N ILE A 62 0.09 -1.25 5.87
CA ILE A 62 -1.16 -1.75 6.44
C ILE A 62 -1.87 -0.65 7.24
N LYS A 63 -1.15 0.06 8.13
CA LYS A 63 -1.76 1.14 8.92
C LYS A 63 -2.17 2.34 8.05
N LEU A 64 -1.40 2.70 7.01
CA LEU A 64 -1.82 3.74 6.05
C LEU A 64 -3.08 3.33 5.26
N CYS A 65 -3.25 2.05 4.91
CA CYS A 65 -4.49 1.54 4.33
C CYS A 65 -5.65 1.63 5.33
N CYS A 66 -5.47 1.20 6.58
CA CYS A 66 -6.51 1.33 7.63
C CYS A 66 -6.94 2.79 7.81
N LEU A 67 -5.98 3.70 7.91
CA LEU A 67 -6.18 5.15 8.00
C LEU A 67 -6.94 5.70 6.78
N TYR A 68 -6.59 5.27 5.57
CA TYR A 68 -7.30 5.65 4.34
C TYR A 68 -8.75 5.15 4.31
N HIS A 69 -9.03 3.98 4.89
CA HIS A 69 -10.40 3.45 5.00
C HIS A 69 -11.23 4.09 6.12
N LEU A 70 -10.60 4.58 7.19
CA LEU A 70 -11.26 5.28 8.28
C LEU A 70 -11.49 6.76 7.98
N ASN A 71 -10.75 7.37 7.06
CA ASN A 71 -10.91 8.77 6.69
C ASN A 71 -12.27 9.01 6.02
N TYR A 72 -13.19 9.65 6.76
CA TYR A 72 -14.51 10.03 6.27
C TYR A 72 -14.56 11.51 5.86
N ASN A 73 -15.31 11.81 4.80
CA ASN A 73 -15.64 13.19 4.48
C ASN A 73 -16.87 13.61 5.30
N ILE A 74 -16.67 14.53 6.23
CA ILE A 74 -17.76 15.36 6.77
C ILE A 74 -18.24 16.25 5.63
N ILE A 75 -19.55 16.25 5.34
CA ILE A 75 -20.15 17.24 4.45
C ILE A 75 -20.76 18.32 5.33
N ASP A 76 -20.05 19.43 5.51
CA ASP A 76 -20.68 20.66 5.98
C ASP A 76 -21.58 21.18 4.85
N GLU A 77 -22.85 21.53 5.15
CA GLU A 77 -23.81 22.04 4.15
C GLU A 77 -23.30 23.29 3.39
N LYS A 78 -22.29 23.97 3.94
CA LYS A 78 -21.65 25.17 3.41
C LYS A 78 -20.55 24.88 2.37
N ASP A 79 -20.00 23.67 2.35
CA ASP A 79 -18.88 23.31 1.47
C ASP A 79 -19.33 22.86 0.07
N LEU A 80 -20.64 22.80 -0.20
CA LEU A 80 -21.22 22.52 -1.52
C LEU A 80 -20.90 23.58 -2.59
N GLU A 81 -20.46 24.78 -2.20
CA GLU A 81 -20.19 25.91 -3.12
C GLU A 81 -18.69 26.16 -3.37
N ALA A 82 -17.78 25.47 -2.66
CA ALA A 82 -16.36 25.81 -2.64
C ALA A 82 -15.44 24.64 -3.04
N THR A 83 -15.41 24.31 -4.34
CA THR A 83 -14.39 23.38 -4.90
C THR A 83 -13.52 24.05 -5.96
N GLU A 84 -12.40 24.65 -5.55
CA GLU A 84 -11.23 24.82 -6.43
C GLU A 84 -9.95 25.12 -5.64
N ILE A 85 -8.80 24.93 -6.29
CA ILE A 85 -7.43 25.17 -5.82
C ILE A 85 -6.85 24.10 -4.86
N GLU A 86 -6.01 23.21 -5.42
CA GLU A 86 -4.58 23.15 -5.03
C GLU A 86 -3.75 22.42 -6.09
N ASN A 87 -3.10 23.18 -6.97
CA ASN A 87 -1.99 22.71 -7.82
C ASN A 87 -0.69 23.30 -7.27
N ILE A 88 0.01 22.57 -6.41
CA ILE A 88 1.35 22.93 -5.92
C ILE A 88 2.36 21.92 -6.48
N GLU A 89 2.85 22.19 -7.69
CA GLU A 89 4.03 21.51 -8.23
C GLU A 89 5.29 21.99 -7.49
N LEU A 90 5.70 21.22 -6.47
CA LEU A 90 7.04 21.37 -5.89
C LEU A 90 8.07 20.69 -6.81
N SER A 91 9.01 21.47 -7.35
CA SER A 91 10.04 20.99 -8.26
C SER A 91 10.98 19.95 -7.62
N GLU A 92 11.18 18.82 -8.30
CA GLU A 92 12.02 17.72 -7.81
C GLU A 92 13.51 17.97 -8.10
N THR A 93 14.22 18.60 -7.16
CA THR A 93 15.70 18.64 -7.20
C THR A 93 16.34 17.34 -6.72
N GLN A 94 17.36 16.94 -7.49
CA GLN A 94 18.02 15.64 -7.51
C GLN A 94 18.79 15.29 -6.21
N SER A 95 18.73 14.03 -5.80
CA SER A 95 19.87 13.09 -5.76
C SER A 95 19.41 11.71 -5.22
N ASP A 96 20.18 10.66 -5.50
CA ASP A 96 19.87 9.21 -5.46
C ASP A 96 19.41 8.66 -6.82
N THR A 97 20.34 8.54 -7.78
CA THR A 97 20.10 7.82 -9.05
C THR A 97 19.90 6.32 -8.77
N PRO A 98 18.70 5.75 -9.01
CA PRO A 98 18.48 4.31 -8.90
C PRO A 98 19.29 3.55 -9.95
N ASN A 99 19.59 2.28 -9.69
CA ASN A 99 20.14 1.39 -10.71
C ASN A 99 19.20 1.34 -11.93
N GLU A 100 19.74 1.28 -13.14
CA GLU A 100 18.96 1.33 -14.39
C GLU A 100 17.92 0.20 -14.47
N GLU A 101 18.28 -1.03 -14.06
CA GLU A 101 17.35 -2.17 -13.96
C GLU A 101 16.18 -1.89 -12.99
N GLU A 102 16.44 -1.15 -11.90
CA GLU A 102 15.43 -0.82 -10.90
C GLU A 102 14.57 0.38 -11.33
N LEU A 103 15.15 1.34 -12.04
CA LEU A 103 14.44 2.45 -12.66
C LEU A 103 13.52 1.93 -13.77
N GLU A 104 14.01 1.00 -14.58
CA GLU A 104 13.21 0.17 -15.48
C GLU A 104 12.14 -0.62 -14.74
N LEU A 105 12.45 -1.27 -13.62
CA LEU A 105 11.48 -2.04 -12.85
C LEU A 105 10.34 -1.16 -12.32
N ARG A 106 10.67 -0.01 -11.73
CA ARG A 106 9.71 1.02 -11.29
C ARG A 106 8.89 1.57 -12.45
N GLN A 107 9.51 1.79 -13.61
CA GLN A 107 8.79 2.18 -14.83
C GLN A 107 7.90 1.05 -15.36
N ARG A 108 8.34 -0.21 -15.36
CA ARG A 108 7.55 -1.38 -15.77
C ARG A 108 6.37 -1.63 -14.84
N ILE A 109 6.55 -1.42 -13.53
CA ILE A 109 5.49 -1.31 -12.52
C ILE A 109 4.53 -0.19 -12.95
N LYS A 110 4.97 1.08 -12.99
CA LYS A 110 4.13 2.22 -13.41
C LYS A 110 3.46 2.07 -14.78
N ARG A 111 4.06 1.33 -15.73
CA ARG A 111 3.49 1.05 -17.07
C ARG A 111 2.48 -0.11 -17.05
N LYS A 112 2.73 -1.18 -16.28
CA LYS A 112 1.75 -2.26 -16.02
C LYS A 112 0.51 -1.75 -15.29
N TYR A 113 0.68 -0.69 -14.51
CA TYR A 113 -0.38 -0.03 -13.75
C TYR A 113 -0.85 1.28 -14.40
N LYS A 114 -0.42 1.54 -15.65
CA LYS A 114 -0.98 2.61 -16.46
C LYS A 114 -2.29 2.13 -17.05
N LYS A 115 -3.38 2.77 -16.62
CA LYS A 115 -4.71 2.70 -17.23
C LYS A 115 -4.60 2.86 -18.76
N ILE A 116 -5.02 1.83 -19.51
CA ILE A 116 -5.08 1.85 -20.98
C ILE A 116 -6.53 2.17 -21.37
N LYS A 117 -6.74 3.07 -22.35
CA LYS A 117 -8.08 3.28 -22.92
C LYS A 117 -8.54 2.00 -23.63
N CYS A 118 -9.78 1.60 -23.43
CA CYS A 118 -10.36 0.50 -24.18
C CYS A 118 -10.29 0.78 -25.69
N ASP A 119 -9.85 -0.19 -26.50
CA ASP A 119 -9.71 -0.07 -27.97
C ASP A 119 -11.06 0.06 -28.74
N ASP A 120 -12.16 0.21 -28.02
CA ASP A 120 -13.52 0.29 -28.55
C ASP A 120 -13.89 1.77 -28.69
N THR A 121 -14.27 2.24 -29.89
CA THR A 121 -14.32 3.67 -30.25
C THR A 121 -15.24 4.50 -29.35
N ASP A 122 -16.23 3.84 -28.75
CA ASP A 122 -17.26 4.47 -27.93
C ASP A 122 -17.02 4.25 -26.42
N CYS A 123 -15.85 3.70 -26.04
CA CYS A 123 -15.55 3.30 -24.66
C CYS A 123 -14.50 4.20 -24.00
N ASN A 124 -14.98 5.21 -23.27
CA ASN A 124 -14.13 6.06 -22.44
C ASN A 124 -13.58 5.37 -21.17
N ASN A 125 -14.01 4.14 -20.86
CA ASN A 125 -13.52 3.42 -19.68
C ASN A 125 -12.07 2.97 -19.89
N MET A 126 -11.24 3.28 -18.89
CA MET A 126 -9.87 2.77 -18.85
C MET A 126 -9.82 1.42 -18.13
N VAL A 127 -8.95 0.53 -18.62
CA VAL A 127 -8.73 -0.82 -18.10
C VAL A 127 -7.30 -0.90 -17.55
N ASN A 128 -7.10 -1.60 -16.44
CA ASN A 128 -5.74 -1.89 -15.98
C ASN A 128 -5.15 -3.01 -16.85
N HIS A 129 -3.89 -2.85 -17.28
CA HIS A 129 -3.20 -3.81 -18.16
C HIS A 129 -3.11 -5.23 -17.54
N HIS A 130 -3.32 -5.36 -16.23
CA HIS A 130 -3.33 -6.63 -15.52
C HIS A 130 -4.62 -7.45 -15.67
N ASP A 131 -5.72 -6.88 -16.14
CA ASP A 131 -6.89 -7.67 -16.55
C ASP A 131 -6.50 -8.55 -17.75
N THR A 132 -6.85 -9.85 -17.69
CA THR A 132 -6.61 -10.80 -18.80
C THR A 132 -7.42 -10.51 -20.06
N TYR A 133 -8.13 -9.38 -20.10
CA TYR A 133 -9.03 -8.97 -21.16
C TYR A 133 -8.66 -7.55 -21.63
N LYS A 134 -8.47 -7.39 -22.93
CA LYS A 134 -8.16 -6.11 -23.61
C LYS A 134 -9.28 -5.05 -23.48
N TYR A 135 -10.44 -5.42 -22.93
CA TYR A 135 -11.66 -4.63 -22.92
C TYR A 135 -12.25 -4.56 -21.51
N CYS A 136 -12.84 -3.42 -21.14
CA CYS A 136 -13.52 -3.27 -19.86
C CYS A 136 -14.70 -4.26 -19.73
N TYR A 137 -15.15 -4.53 -18.50
CA TYR A 137 -16.25 -5.48 -18.23
C TYR A 137 -17.48 -5.25 -19.13
N ASN A 138 -17.90 -3.98 -19.31
CA ASN A 138 -19.05 -3.62 -20.14
C ASN A 138 -18.82 -3.91 -21.64
N CYS A 139 -17.65 -3.58 -22.18
CA CYS A 139 -17.32 -3.89 -23.59
C CYS A 139 -17.14 -5.39 -23.83
N ARG A 140 -16.55 -6.11 -22.87
CA ARG A 140 -16.50 -7.57 -22.89
C ARG A 140 -17.92 -8.18 -22.91
N ILE A 141 -18.84 -7.68 -22.09
CA ILE A 141 -20.25 -8.10 -22.10
C ILE A 141 -20.91 -7.78 -23.46
N LYS A 142 -20.70 -6.58 -24.04
CA LYS A 142 -21.18 -6.22 -25.38
C LYS A 142 -20.64 -7.17 -26.47
N MET A 143 -19.35 -7.47 -26.47
CA MET A 143 -18.75 -8.41 -27.43
C MET A 143 -19.31 -9.83 -27.28
N ILE A 144 -19.50 -10.31 -26.05
CA ILE A 144 -20.15 -11.61 -25.78
C ILE A 144 -21.61 -11.61 -26.27
N GLN A 145 -22.35 -10.51 -26.10
CA GLN A 145 -23.72 -10.37 -26.58
C GLN A 145 -23.83 -10.28 -28.11
N ASN A 146 -22.84 -9.70 -28.77
CA ASN A 146 -22.78 -9.55 -30.23
C ASN A 146 -22.25 -10.82 -30.92
N GLY A 147 -21.40 -11.62 -30.26
CA GLY A 147 -20.78 -12.82 -30.81
C GLY A 147 -21.51 -14.15 -30.58
N ILE A 148 -22.56 -14.19 -29.75
CA ILE A 148 -23.28 -15.44 -29.43
C ILE A 148 -24.68 -15.44 -30.05
N PRO A 149 -25.07 -16.46 -30.86
CA PRO A 149 -26.43 -16.57 -31.36
C PRO A 149 -27.43 -16.75 -30.21
N LYS A 150 -28.46 -15.88 -30.19
CA LYS A 150 -29.38 -15.66 -29.07
C LYS A 150 -30.22 -16.88 -28.65
N ARG A 151 -29.64 -17.84 -27.92
CA ARG A 151 -30.38 -18.93 -27.23
C ARG A 151 -30.37 -18.75 -25.71
N LYS A 152 -31.40 -18.04 -25.24
CA LYS A 152 -32.01 -18.14 -23.89
C LYS A 152 -31.07 -18.09 -22.66
N LEU A 153 -30.34 -16.99 -22.47
CA LEU A 153 -29.82 -16.58 -21.16
C LEU A 153 -30.76 -15.56 -20.47
N LYS A 154 -32.00 -15.97 -20.18
CA LYS A 154 -32.89 -15.24 -19.26
C LYS A 154 -32.53 -15.55 -17.81
N LYS A 155 -31.41 -15.02 -17.31
CA LYS A 155 -31.25 -14.77 -15.87
C LYS A 155 -31.57 -13.31 -15.60
N LYS A 156 -32.59 -13.05 -14.78
CA LYS A 156 -32.89 -11.71 -14.27
C LYS A 156 -31.72 -11.27 -13.39
N ILE A 157 -30.77 -10.52 -13.96
CA ILE A 157 -29.83 -9.74 -13.16
C ILE A 157 -30.68 -8.63 -12.53
N LYS A 158 -31.06 -8.80 -11.26
CA LYS A 158 -31.52 -7.65 -10.46
C LYS A 158 -30.37 -6.65 -10.47
N LYS A 159 -30.59 -5.45 -11.02
CA LYS A 159 -29.69 -4.31 -10.71
C LYS A 159 -29.71 -4.19 -9.20
N LYS A 160 -28.57 -4.46 -8.56
CA LYS A 160 -28.34 -4.06 -7.17
C LYS A 160 -28.11 -2.56 -7.22
N SER A 161 -28.85 -1.80 -6.41
CA SER A 161 -28.60 -0.38 -6.20
C SER A 161 -27.18 -0.21 -5.65
N ASN A 162 -26.42 0.73 -6.21
CA ASN A 162 -25.10 1.09 -5.71
C ASN A 162 -25.32 2.20 -4.67
N GLU A 163 -25.29 1.84 -3.39
CA GLU A 163 -25.55 2.78 -2.29
C GLU A 163 -24.31 3.64 -1.96
N HIS A 164 -24.53 4.94 -1.66
CA HIS A 164 -23.69 6.11 -1.26
C HIS A 164 -23.45 6.52 0.26
N ILE A 165 -22.24 6.61 0.92
CA ILE A 165 -22.06 7.27 2.28
C ILE A 165 -21.81 8.73 1.99
N THR A 166 -22.56 9.51 2.73
CA THR A 166 -22.16 10.79 3.29
C THR A 166 -22.58 10.77 4.77
N ILE A 167 -21.86 11.45 5.65
CA ILE A 167 -22.31 11.59 7.05
C ILE A 167 -23.05 12.91 7.13
N ASN A 168 -24.29 12.89 7.61
CA ASN A 168 -25.04 14.09 7.92
C ASN A 168 -25.02 14.28 9.44
N ILE A 169 -24.56 15.45 9.90
CA ILE A 169 -24.42 15.74 11.34
C ILE A 169 -25.64 16.55 11.77
N SER A 170 -26.62 15.90 12.38
CA SER A 170 -27.69 16.60 13.09
C SER A 170 -27.11 17.24 14.36
N ASN A 171 -27.32 18.55 14.51
CA ASN A 171 -26.86 19.32 15.69
C ASN A 171 -27.91 19.35 16.82
N ASP A 172 -28.90 18.45 16.77
CA ASP A 172 -30.12 18.50 17.59
C ASP A 172 -29.85 17.92 18.99
N LEU A 173 -29.13 18.70 19.79
CA LEU A 173 -28.82 18.41 21.18
C LEU A 173 -29.95 18.88 22.12
N GLU A 174 -31.19 18.50 21.83
CA GLU A 174 -32.35 18.68 22.71
C GLU A 174 -32.40 17.53 23.75
N TRP A 175 -31.54 17.61 24.76
CA TRP A 175 -31.40 16.59 25.81
C TRP A 175 -32.18 16.88 27.12
N GLU A 176 -33.19 17.75 27.04
CA GLU A 176 -34.06 18.09 28.18
C GLU A 176 -35.53 17.83 27.86
N ASN A 177 -35.96 16.57 28.05
CA ASN A 177 -37.25 16.13 28.65
C ASN A 177 -37.63 14.72 28.18
N SER A 178 -37.20 13.68 28.90
CA SER A 178 -37.73 12.32 28.76
C SER A 178 -37.59 11.52 30.07
N THR A 179 -38.37 11.91 31.08
CA THR A 179 -38.76 11.01 32.17
C THR A 179 -39.80 10.00 31.68
N SER A 180 -39.88 8.86 32.38
CA SER A 180 -40.84 7.73 32.26
C SER A 180 -40.67 6.74 31.10
N GLU A 181 -40.05 5.61 31.45
CA GLU A 181 -40.53 4.22 31.30
C GLU A 181 -41.01 3.63 29.94
N SER A 182 -40.62 2.36 29.79
CA SER A 182 -41.17 1.27 28.95
C SER A 182 -40.59 1.02 27.54
N ASP A 183 -40.10 -0.22 27.41
CA ASP A 183 -40.09 -1.12 26.26
C ASP A 183 -39.69 -0.64 24.84
N GLY A 184 -38.48 -1.06 24.46
CA GLY A 184 -38.33 -1.83 23.22
C GLY A 184 -38.04 -1.05 21.94
N ASP A 185 -37.42 0.13 22.03
CA ASP A 185 -37.14 0.94 20.85
C ASP A 185 -36.05 0.36 19.94
N LYS A 186 -36.55 -0.25 18.88
CA LYS A 186 -35.85 -0.73 17.70
C LYS A 186 -35.41 0.48 16.86
N TYR A 187 -34.13 0.86 16.98
CA TYR A 187 -33.51 1.99 16.27
C TYR A 187 -33.91 2.04 14.78
N ASN A 188 -34.83 2.95 14.43
CA ASN A 188 -35.32 3.13 13.07
C ASN A 188 -34.36 4.04 12.29
N LEU A 189 -33.28 3.44 11.78
CA LEU A 189 -32.33 4.13 10.89
C LEU A 189 -33.08 4.65 9.64
N LYS A 190 -33.18 5.97 9.48
CA LYS A 190 -33.76 6.58 8.28
C LYS A 190 -32.72 6.59 7.16
N PHE A 191 -32.99 5.84 6.09
CA PHE A 191 -32.15 5.85 4.90
C PHE A 191 -32.60 6.96 3.94
N ILE A 192 -31.66 7.83 3.53
CA ILE A 192 -31.87 8.82 2.48
C ILE A 192 -31.08 8.37 1.24
N GLU A 193 -31.77 8.07 0.15
CA GLU A 193 -31.15 7.70 -1.13
C GLU A 193 -30.83 8.94 -1.97
N ASN A 194 -29.56 9.37 -1.98
CA ASN A 194 -29.08 10.41 -2.90
C ASN A 194 -28.51 9.78 -4.19
N THR A 195 -29.16 10.05 -5.32
CA THR A 195 -28.72 9.62 -6.66
C THR A 195 -27.87 10.70 -7.34
N SER A 196 -26.58 10.79 -7.00
CA SER A 196 -25.62 11.63 -7.72
C SER A 196 -24.33 10.87 -8.04
N ASP A 197 -24.15 10.54 -9.32
CA ASP A 197 -22.96 9.87 -9.86
C ASP A 197 -21.78 10.85 -9.93
N SER A 198 -21.09 11.10 -8.81
CA SER A 198 -19.78 11.76 -8.80
C SER A 198 -18.65 10.73 -8.85
N SER A 199 -18.02 10.61 -10.02
CA SER A 199 -16.91 9.68 -10.27
C SER A 199 -15.58 10.21 -9.70
N MET A 200 -15.43 10.17 -8.38
CA MET A 200 -14.11 10.29 -7.75
C MET A 200 -13.17 9.25 -8.35
N SER A 201 -12.01 9.72 -8.82
CA SER A 201 -11.09 8.90 -9.58
C SER A 201 -10.36 7.87 -8.71
N ASP A 202 -10.30 6.62 -9.19
CA ASP A 202 -9.37 5.58 -8.73
C ASP A 202 -7.92 6.14 -8.71
N ILE A 203 -7.35 6.41 -7.53
CA ILE A 203 -5.99 6.99 -7.41
C ILE A 203 -4.97 6.02 -6.79
N THR A 204 -5.36 5.09 -5.89
CA THR A 204 -4.48 3.94 -5.56
C THR A 204 -4.32 3.10 -6.83
N GLY A 205 -3.10 2.99 -7.34
CA GLY A 205 -2.83 2.47 -8.69
C GLY A 205 -3.33 1.05 -8.95
N ASP A 206 -3.45 0.23 -7.89
CA ASP A 206 -3.60 -1.22 -8.02
C ASP A 206 -4.82 -1.88 -7.37
N GLY A 207 -5.60 -1.17 -6.55
CA GLY A 207 -6.82 -1.76 -5.95
C GLY A 207 -6.58 -2.94 -5.00
N ILE A 208 -5.32 -3.16 -4.58
CA ILE A 208 -5.00 -4.06 -3.47
C ILE A 208 -5.30 -3.29 -2.20
N GLY A 209 -6.30 -3.74 -1.43
CA GLY A 209 -6.83 -3.02 -0.26
C GLY A 209 -8.03 -2.11 -0.60
N VAL A 210 -7.98 -1.33 -1.68
CA VAL A 210 -9.15 -0.52 -2.10
C VAL A 210 -10.24 -1.42 -2.68
N VAL A 211 -11.20 -1.76 -1.81
CA VAL A 211 -12.45 -2.43 -2.16
C VAL A 211 -13.28 -1.50 -3.05
N LYS A 212 -13.08 -1.64 -4.35
CA LYS A 212 -14.01 -1.12 -5.37
C LYS A 212 -15.37 -1.74 -5.13
N ASP A 213 -16.43 -0.97 -5.39
CA ASP A 213 -17.82 -1.33 -5.07
C ASP A 213 -18.13 -1.48 -3.57
N LEU A 214 -17.37 -0.83 -2.67
CA LEU A 214 -17.87 -0.53 -1.33
C LEU A 214 -19.20 0.23 -1.46
N PRO A 215 -20.34 -0.35 -0.99
CA PRO A 215 -21.53 0.44 -0.81
C PRO A 215 -21.15 1.39 0.30
N LYS A 216 -21.29 2.66 0.04
CA LYS A 216 -21.24 3.60 1.12
C LYS A 216 -22.76 3.89 1.45
N LYS A 217 -23.25 4.33 2.61
CA LYS A 217 -24.69 4.59 2.88
C LYS A 217 -24.80 5.86 3.70
N ILE A 218 -25.77 6.75 3.51
CA ILE A 218 -25.82 7.93 4.39
C ILE A 218 -26.06 7.43 5.82
N ILE A 219 -25.08 7.64 6.71
CA ILE A 219 -25.17 7.23 8.12
C ILE A 219 -25.13 8.51 8.96
N GLU A 220 -26.22 8.75 9.67
CA GLU A 220 -26.25 9.68 10.80
C GLU A 220 -25.43 9.03 11.93
N LEU A 221 -24.35 9.70 12.35
CA LEU A 221 -23.45 9.22 13.39
C LEU A 221 -23.57 10.12 14.61
N ASP A 222 -23.79 9.51 15.79
CA ASP A 222 -23.77 10.24 17.05
C ASP A 222 -22.43 10.96 17.24
N LYS A 223 -22.47 12.17 17.80
CA LYS A 223 -21.27 12.96 18.09
C LYS A 223 -20.22 12.19 18.90
N ILE A 224 -20.67 11.38 19.87
CA ILE A 224 -19.80 10.51 20.69
C ILE A 224 -19.04 9.50 19.82
N LEU A 225 -19.68 8.97 18.77
CA LEU A 225 -19.05 8.04 17.83
C LEU A 225 -18.01 8.77 16.97
N ILE A 226 -18.33 9.99 16.49
CA ILE A 226 -17.38 10.85 15.77
C ILE A 226 -16.14 11.14 16.64
N ASP A 227 -16.33 11.57 17.88
CA ASP A 227 -15.23 11.85 18.83
C ASP A 227 -14.33 10.61 19.05
N ASN A 228 -14.93 9.42 19.19
CA ASN A 228 -14.19 8.14 19.30
C ASN A 228 -13.45 7.76 18.00
N LEU A 229 -14.00 8.11 16.83
CA LEU A 229 -13.40 7.82 15.53
C LEU A 229 -12.18 8.74 15.29
N ASP A 230 -12.29 10.03 15.62
CA ASP A 230 -11.18 10.98 15.59
C ASP A 230 -10.05 10.57 16.55
N GLU A 231 -10.37 10.08 17.76
CA GLU A 231 -9.38 9.54 18.70
C GLU A 231 -8.68 8.29 18.12
N THR A 232 -9.44 7.36 17.51
CA THR A 232 -8.88 6.17 16.82
C THR A 232 -7.98 6.54 15.63
N ILE A 233 -8.36 7.55 14.85
CA ILE A 233 -7.55 8.08 13.74
C ILE A 233 -6.25 8.68 14.28
N LEU A 234 -6.30 9.41 15.39
CA LEU A 234 -5.13 9.99 16.04
C LEU A 234 -4.18 8.93 16.60
N GLU A 235 -4.70 7.85 17.21
CA GLU A 235 -3.89 6.70 17.61
C GLU A 235 -3.16 6.08 16.42
N LEU A 236 -3.85 5.84 15.29
CA LEU A 236 -3.23 5.31 14.08
C LEU A 236 -2.15 6.23 13.51
N TYR A 237 -2.35 7.55 13.53
CA TYR A 237 -1.32 8.51 13.16
C TYR A 237 -0.06 8.38 14.02
N LEU A 238 -0.23 8.26 15.34
CA LEU A 238 0.86 8.14 16.30
C LEU A 238 1.60 6.81 16.17
N ASP A 239 0.88 5.71 15.97
CA ASP A 239 1.46 4.38 15.70
C ASP A 239 2.33 4.38 14.43
N ILE A 240 1.83 4.95 13.33
CA ILE A 240 2.60 5.03 12.08
C ILE A 240 3.86 5.86 12.31
N LYS A 241 3.76 7.00 12.99
CA LYS A 241 4.90 7.84 13.38
C LYS A 241 5.91 7.06 14.23
N GLU A 242 5.47 6.29 15.23
CA GLU A 242 6.36 5.49 16.08
C GLU A 242 7.09 4.39 15.28
N ILE A 243 6.37 3.66 14.42
CA ILE A 243 6.98 2.65 13.53
C ILE A 243 8.05 3.30 12.64
N ILE A 244 7.74 4.46 12.03
CA ILE A 244 8.70 5.20 11.21
C ILE A 244 9.94 5.56 12.03
N LEU A 245 9.79 6.18 13.19
CA LEU A 245 10.92 6.64 14.01
C LEU A 245 11.78 5.47 14.50
N SER A 246 11.16 4.40 15.02
CA SER A 246 11.84 3.22 15.55
C SER A 246 12.58 2.40 14.49
N ASN A 247 12.10 2.41 13.24
CA ASN A 247 12.62 1.55 12.18
C ASN A 247 13.27 2.31 11.00
N ILE A 248 13.43 3.64 11.07
CA ILE A 248 13.98 4.47 9.98
C ILE A 248 15.36 3.99 9.50
N ALA A 249 16.21 3.55 10.45
CA ALA A 249 17.55 3.06 10.19
C ALA A 249 17.55 1.69 9.49
N ILE A 250 16.51 0.88 9.71
CA ILE A 250 16.30 -0.40 9.02
C ILE A 250 15.76 -0.14 7.62
N GLY A 251 14.74 0.72 7.48
CA GLY A 251 14.11 1.06 6.21
C GLY A 251 15.09 1.66 5.20
N GLN A 252 16.01 2.52 5.66
CA GLN A 252 16.94 3.31 4.84
C GLN A 252 16.22 3.99 3.65
N PRO A 253 15.19 4.82 3.91
CA PRO A 253 14.37 5.39 2.86
C PRO A 253 15.18 6.36 1.99
N ARG A 254 14.92 6.33 0.68
CA ARG A 254 15.55 7.25 -0.28
C ARG A 254 15.19 8.71 -0.01
N SER A 255 15.98 9.63 -0.54
CA SER A 255 15.75 11.08 -0.43
C SER A 255 14.27 11.50 -0.64
N LYS A 256 13.60 10.95 -1.66
CA LYS A 256 12.17 11.21 -1.94
C LYS A 256 11.22 10.67 -0.87
N LEU A 257 11.39 9.42 -0.41
CA LEU A 257 10.55 8.83 0.63
C LEU A 257 10.82 9.50 1.99
N GLY A 258 12.09 9.74 2.34
CA GLY A 258 12.48 10.42 3.58
C GLY A 258 11.88 11.83 3.70
N ARG A 259 11.82 12.59 2.60
CA ARG A 259 11.13 13.90 2.55
C ARG A 259 9.64 13.78 2.88
N GLU A 260 8.94 12.80 2.31
CA GLU A 260 7.49 12.61 2.55
C GLU A 260 7.21 12.01 3.94
N LEU A 261 8.05 11.11 4.46
CA LEU A 261 7.98 10.65 5.85
C LEU A 261 8.16 11.81 6.84
N THR A 262 9.10 12.72 6.58
CA THR A 262 9.33 13.90 7.43
C THR A 262 8.12 14.84 7.45
N LYS A 263 7.46 15.05 6.30
CA LYS A 263 6.20 15.82 6.23
C LYS A 263 5.09 15.13 7.03
N PHE A 264 4.95 13.81 6.89
CA PHE A 264 3.95 13.04 7.61
C PHE A 264 4.15 13.13 9.13
N ILE A 265 5.38 12.99 9.63
CA ILE A 265 5.68 13.16 11.07
C ILE A 265 5.27 14.55 11.56
N ARG A 266 5.58 15.62 10.80
CA ARG A 266 5.15 16.99 11.14
C ARG A 266 3.64 17.16 11.12
N PHE A 267 2.95 16.51 10.17
CA PHE A 267 1.49 16.48 10.09
C PHE A 267 0.88 15.81 11.33
N VAL A 268 1.36 14.62 11.71
CA VAL A 268 0.90 13.91 12.93
C VAL A 268 1.09 14.74 14.21
N GLU A 269 2.23 15.40 14.38
CA GLU A 269 2.45 16.26 15.55
C GLU A 269 1.49 17.46 15.56
N MET A 270 1.22 18.06 14.40
CA MET A 270 0.29 19.18 14.29
C MET A 270 -1.16 18.74 14.54
N GLU A 271 -1.59 17.60 13.99
CA GLU A 271 -2.91 17.03 14.26
C GLU A 271 -3.10 16.74 15.75
N LYS A 272 -2.10 16.16 16.43
CA LYS A 272 -2.14 15.96 17.88
C LYS A 272 -2.33 17.26 18.66
N ILE A 273 -1.66 18.35 18.24
CA ILE A 273 -1.81 19.67 18.88
C ILE A 273 -3.19 20.26 18.61
N VAL A 274 -3.70 20.13 17.38
CA VAL A 274 -5.01 20.62 16.95
C VAL A 274 -6.14 19.88 17.68
N PHE A 275 -6.11 18.54 17.71
CA PHE A 275 -7.08 17.71 18.41
C PHE A 275 -7.18 18.07 19.90
N ASN A 276 -6.04 18.13 20.61
CA ASN A 276 -6.01 18.54 22.01
C ASN A 276 -6.51 19.98 22.23
N SER A 277 -6.24 20.89 21.29
CA SER A 277 -6.72 22.27 21.36
C SER A 277 -8.24 22.38 21.16
N ASN A 278 -8.78 21.63 20.21
CA ASN A 278 -10.22 21.56 19.92
C ASN A 278 -10.99 20.94 21.11
N LYS A 279 -10.45 19.87 21.73
CA LYS A 279 -11.01 19.22 22.93
C LYS A 279 -11.12 20.18 24.14
N ILE A 280 -10.26 21.21 24.21
CA ILE A 280 -10.26 22.22 25.29
C ILE A 280 -11.13 23.45 24.94
N LYS A 281 -11.20 23.86 23.66
CA LYS A 281 -11.84 25.12 23.24
C LYS A 281 -13.15 24.88 22.49
N GLN A 282 -14.26 24.86 23.24
CA GLN A 282 -15.62 24.69 22.70
C GLN A 282 -16.00 25.64 21.54
N ASN A 283 -15.44 26.86 21.50
CA ASN A 283 -15.88 27.92 20.58
C ASN A 283 -14.97 28.16 19.36
N ASN A 284 -13.80 27.50 19.25
CA ASN A 284 -12.84 27.78 18.17
C ASN A 284 -12.27 26.48 17.57
N PHE A 285 -12.72 26.14 16.36
CA PHE A 285 -12.23 24.98 15.62
C PHE A 285 -10.95 25.30 14.83
N PHE A 286 -9.85 24.66 15.22
CA PHE A 286 -8.58 24.73 14.50
C PHE A 286 -8.52 23.62 13.43
N LYS A 287 -7.97 23.94 12.25
CA LYS A 287 -7.67 22.98 11.16
C LYS A 287 -6.14 23.01 10.94
N SER A 288 -5.50 21.84 10.90
CA SER A 288 -4.03 21.67 10.74
C SER A 288 -3.45 22.41 9.52
N ASN A 289 -4.16 22.37 8.39
CA ASN A 289 -3.79 23.07 7.15
C ASN A 289 -3.51 24.58 7.36
N LYS A 290 -4.18 25.24 8.32
CA LYS A 290 -3.96 26.67 8.63
C LYS A 290 -2.57 26.98 9.19
N PHE A 291 -1.84 25.96 9.66
CA PHE A 291 -0.46 26.07 10.16
C PHE A 291 0.59 25.75 9.08
N GLY A 292 0.19 25.68 7.80
CA GLY A 292 1.09 25.39 6.67
C GLY A 292 1.58 23.93 6.62
N VAL A 293 0.91 23.02 7.33
CA VAL A 293 1.25 21.60 7.35
C VAL A 293 0.31 20.86 6.41
N VAL A 294 0.86 20.36 5.30
CA VAL A 294 0.09 19.68 4.24
C VAL A 294 -0.09 18.21 4.58
N ASN A 295 -1.34 17.73 4.58
CA ASN A 295 -1.65 16.30 4.62
C ASN A 295 -1.09 15.60 3.38
N ASN A 296 -0.11 14.73 3.56
CA ASN A 296 0.54 13.99 2.48
C ASN A 296 0.34 12.46 2.53
N ILE A 297 -0.60 11.97 3.35
CA ILE A 297 -0.88 10.52 3.59
C ILE A 297 -0.96 9.75 2.29
N LYS A 298 -1.78 10.24 1.35
CA LYS A 298 -2.04 9.62 0.05
C LYS A 298 -0.77 9.45 -0.79
N LYS A 299 0.05 10.52 -0.88
CA LYS A 299 1.32 10.51 -1.60
C LYS A 299 2.35 9.61 -0.91
N LEU A 300 2.34 9.56 0.42
CA LEU A 300 3.19 8.65 1.18
C LEU A 300 2.80 7.18 0.94
N LEU A 301 1.51 6.86 0.97
CA LEU A 301 0.98 5.52 0.68
C LEU A 301 1.40 5.04 -0.72
N GLU A 302 1.22 5.87 -1.75
CA GLU A 302 1.67 5.56 -3.13
C GLU A 302 3.17 5.23 -3.22
N ILE A 303 4.03 5.95 -2.49
CA ILE A 303 5.49 5.70 -2.50
C ILE A 303 5.84 4.42 -1.72
N ILE A 304 5.24 4.24 -0.54
CA ILE A 304 5.42 3.04 0.30
C ILE A 304 4.97 1.78 -0.45
N GLU A 305 3.84 1.82 -1.15
CA GLU A 305 3.31 0.71 -1.96
C GLU A 305 4.27 0.30 -3.08
N ILE A 306 4.79 1.28 -3.84
CA ILE A 306 5.77 1.03 -4.91
C ILE A 306 7.06 0.41 -4.36
N ASP A 307 7.60 0.96 -3.28
CA ASP A 307 8.85 0.47 -2.68
C ASP A 307 8.67 -0.93 -2.05
N LEU A 308 7.52 -1.18 -1.40
CA LEU A 308 7.12 -2.48 -0.87
C LEU A 308 7.11 -3.56 -1.97
N PHE A 309 6.44 -3.30 -3.10
CA PHE A 309 6.36 -4.27 -4.19
C PHE A 309 7.70 -4.50 -4.91
N VAL A 310 8.56 -3.47 -5.00
CA VAL A 310 9.95 -3.63 -5.50
C VAL A 310 10.75 -4.57 -4.59
N LEU A 311 10.75 -4.31 -3.27
CA LEU A 311 11.46 -5.13 -2.29
C LEU A 311 10.90 -6.56 -2.19
N GLN A 312 9.58 -6.73 -2.22
CA GLN A 312 8.95 -8.05 -2.22
C GLN A 312 9.34 -8.86 -3.46
N ARG A 313 9.48 -8.20 -4.62
CA ARG A 313 9.95 -8.86 -5.85
C ARG A 313 11.44 -9.22 -5.79
N GLU A 314 12.29 -8.37 -5.22
CA GLU A 314 13.71 -8.70 -4.98
C GLU A 314 13.83 -9.90 -4.03
N TYR A 315 13.11 -9.88 -2.91
CA TYR A 315 13.05 -10.99 -1.96
C TYR A 315 12.61 -12.30 -2.62
N ASN A 316 11.51 -12.27 -3.39
CA ASN A 316 11.02 -13.44 -4.11
C ASN A 316 11.99 -13.94 -5.21
N LYS A 317 12.81 -13.06 -5.80
CA LYS A 317 13.87 -13.43 -6.75
C LYS A 317 15.02 -14.14 -6.01
N MET A 318 15.51 -13.56 -4.91
CA MET A 318 16.59 -14.14 -4.11
C MET A 318 16.23 -15.51 -3.52
N ILE A 319 14.97 -15.74 -3.12
CA ILE A 319 14.52 -17.08 -2.71
C ILE A 319 14.65 -18.06 -3.88
N LYS A 320 14.05 -17.76 -5.04
CA LYS A 320 14.02 -18.67 -6.20
C LYS A 320 15.37 -18.97 -6.82
N GLU A 321 16.35 -18.08 -6.65
CA GLU A 321 17.71 -18.27 -7.15
C GLU A 321 18.58 -19.12 -6.20
N TYR A 322 18.12 -19.38 -4.97
CA TYR A 322 18.92 -20.00 -3.90
C TYR A 322 18.26 -21.21 -3.21
N TYR A 323 16.93 -21.35 -3.30
CA TYR A 323 16.10 -22.41 -2.70
C TYR A 323 15.14 -23.02 -3.73
#